data_AF-A0A7X7PZB3-F1
#
_entry.id   AF-A0A7X7PZB3-F1
#
_cell.length_a   1.000
_cell.length_b   1.000
_cell.length_c   1.000
_cell.angle_alpha   90.00
_cell.angle_beta   90.00
_cell.angle_gamma   90.00
#
_symmetry.space_group_name_H-M   'P 1'
#
loop_
_entity.id
_entity.type
_entity.pdbx_description
1 polymer ?
#
loop_
_entity_poly.entity_id
_entity_poly.type
_entity_poly.pdbx_seq_one_letter_code
_entity_poly.pdbx_strand_id
1 'polypeptide(L)' 'MRDPDNYDYAIVRVVPRVEREEFVNVGVVVSCPARNFLKARFAIDESRLRALDPHIDMETIRAHTSSISAIC' A
#
# COMPACT_ATOMS: atom_id res chain seq x y z
N MET A 1 -5.06 33.91 9.55
CA MET A 1 -4.27 32.70 9.80
C MET A 1 -4.77 31.65 8.81
N ARG A 2 -3.95 31.13 7.89
CA ARG A 2 -4.38 30.02 7.03
C ARG A 2 -4.47 28.79 7.94
N ASP A 3 -5.61 28.11 7.96
CA ASP A 3 -5.66 26.78 8.56
C ASP A 3 -4.65 25.87 7.85
N PRO A 4 -3.95 25.00 8.59
CA PRO A 4 -3.05 24.04 7.97
C PRO A 4 -3.85 23.12 7.03
N ASP A 5 -3.27 22.82 5.86
CA ASP A 5 -3.86 21.83 4.96
C ASP A 5 -3.77 20.44 5.59
N ASN A 6 -4.92 19.77 5.75
CA ASN A 6 -4.95 18.41 6.28
C ASN A 6 -4.48 17.40 5.22
N TYR A 7 -3.68 16.44 5.69
CA TYR A 7 -3.24 15.29 4.92
C TYR A 7 -3.79 14.03 5.57
N ASP A 8 -4.54 13.25 4.80
CA ASP A 8 -4.99 11.93 5.18
C ASP A 8 -4.10 10.87 4.55
N TYR A 9 -3.97 9.72 5.21
CA TYR A 9 -3.23 8.60 4.66
C TYR A 9 -3.90 7.25 4.95
N ALA A 10 -3.69 6.32 4.04
CA ALA A 10 -4.09 4.92 4.18
C ALA A 10 -2.88 4.02 3.98
N ILE A 11 -2.68 3.08 4.90
CA ILE A 11 -1.64 2.05 4.77
C ILE A 11 -2.17 0.91 3.93
N VAL A 12 -1.44 0.54 2.88
CA VAL A 12 -1.74 -0.65 2.06
C VAL A 12 -0.98 -1.83 2.62
N ARG A 13 -1.70 -2.93 2.85
CA ARG A 13 -1.16 -4.15 3.47
C ARG A 13 -1.45 -5.33 2.56
N VAL A 14 -0.50 -6.25 2.49
CA VAL A 14 -0.72 -7.59 1.94
C VAL A 14 -1.02 -8.52 3.10
N VAL A 15 -2.06 -9.33 2.93
CA VAL A 15 -2.44 -10.41 3.84
C VAL A 15 -2.17 -11.72 3.09
N PRO A 16 -1.00 -12.35 3.28
CA PRO A 16 -0.63 -13.55 2.51
C PRO A 16 -1.61 -14.71 2.73
N ARG A 17 -2.09 -14.85 3.98
CA ARG A 17 -3.04 -15.89 4.40
C ARG A 17 -4.07 -15.30 5.34
N VAL A 18 -5.31 -15.26 4.89
CA VAL A 18 -6.41 -14.59 5.59
C VAL A 18 -6.71 -15.28 6.92
N GLU A 19 -6.64 -16.61 6.94
CA GLU A 19 -6.92 -17.44 8.11
C GLU A 19 -5.92 -17.29 9.25
N ARG A 20 -4.72 -16.75 8.97
CA ARG A 20 -3.68 -16.52 9.99
C ARG A 20 -3.68 -15.10 10.54
N GLU A 21 -4.48 -14.21 9.95
CA GLU A 21 -4.55 -12.78 10.28
C GLU A 21 -3.17 -12.06 10.24
N GLU A 22 -2.21 -12.62 9.51
CA GLU A 22 -0.87 -12.06 9.33
C GLU A 22 -0.84 -11.06 8.17
N PHE A 23 -0.10 -9.97 8.33
CA PHE A 23 0.01 -8.95 7.29
C PHE A 23 1.38 -8.27 7.23
N VAL A 24 1.71 -7.74 6.06
CA VAL A 24 2.88 -6.89 5.84
C VAL A 24 2.42 -5.58 5.24
N ASN A 25 2.83 -4.46 5.83
CA ASN A 25 2.64 -3.14 5.23
C ASN A 25 3.56 -3.03 4.01
N VAL A 26 2.98 -2.69 2.85
CA VAL A 26 3.72 -2.62 1.57
C VAL A 26 3.66 -1.25 0.91
N GLY A 27 2.83 -0.33 1.41
CA GLY A 27 2.74 1.00 0.84
C GLY A 27 1.83 1.94 1.61
N VAL A 28 1.74 3.16 1.11
CA VAL A 28 0.89 4.22 1.64
C VAL A 28 0.27 5.02 0.49
N VAL A 29 -0.99 5.39 0.67
CA VAL A 29 -1.66 6.42 -0.15
C VAL A 29 -1.79 7.66 0.72
N VAL A 30 -1.40 8.82 0.19
CA VAL A 30 -1.51 10.12 0.85
C VAL A 30 -2.40 11.03 0.03
N SER A 31 -3.37 11.67 0.68
CA SER A 31 -4.34 12.57 0.07
C SER A 31 -4.36 13.92 0.78
N CYS A 32 -4.44 14.99 0.00
CA CYS A 32 -4.73 16.33 0.47
C CYS A 32 -5.62 17.04 -0.57
N PRO A 33 -6.95 17.01 -0.40
CA PRO A 33 -7.90 17.62 -1.34
C PRO A 33 -7.68 19.11 -1.55
N ALA A 34 -7.32 19.84 -0.49
CA ALA A 34 -7.03 21.28 -0.53
C ALA A 34 -5.87 21.63 -1.49
N ARG A 35 -4.97 20.67 -1.76
CA ARG A 35 -3.83 20.82 -2.67
C ARG A 35 -3.97 20.04 -3.97
N ASN A 36 -5.13 19.44 -4.23
CA ASN A 36 -5.34 18.49 -5.33
C ASN A 36 -4.21 17.44 -5.40
N PHE A 37 -3.81 16.93 -4.24
CA PHE A 37 -2.70 16.00 -4.11
C PHE A 37 -3.24 14.62 -3.74
N LEU A 38 -2.92 13.64 -4.58
CA LEU A 38 -3.11 12.22 -4.32
C LEU A 38 -1.85 11.52 -4.81
N LYS A 39 -1.22 10.69 -3.97
CA LYS A 39 -0.08 9.86 -4.39
C LYS A 39 -0.06 8.55 -3.63
N ALA A 40 0.31 7.48 -4.33
CA ALA A 40 0.65 6.21 -3.73
C ALA A 40 2.15 5.90 -3.87
N ARG A 41 2.73 5.28 -2.84
CA ARG A 41 4.11 4.75 -2.87
C ARG A 41 4.16 3.37 -2.23
N PHE A 42 4.89 2.48 -2.88
CA PHE A 42 5.02 1.08 -2.48
C PHE A 42 6.49 0.68 -2.35
N ALA A 43 6.76 -0.13 -1.35
CA ALA A 43 8.04 -0.80 -1.12
C ALA A 43 7.71 -2.23 -0.69
N ILE A 44 8.01 -3.19 -1.55
CA ILE A 44 7.63 -4.59 -1.37
C ILE A 44 8.88 -5.37 -0.94
N ASP A 45 8.85 -5.91 0.28
CA ASP A 45 9.83 -6.90 0.74
C ASP A 45 9.33 -8.31 0.41
N GLU A 46 9.78 -8.82 -0.73
CA GLU A 46 9.42 -10.15 -1.24
C GLU A 46 9.89 -11.27 -0.32
N SER A 47 11.03 -11.10 0.36
CA SER A 47 11.54 -12.11 1.30
C SER A 47 10.63 -12.26 2.51
N ARG A 48 10.15 -11.14 3.04
CA ARG A 48 9.23 -11.11 4.19
C ARG A 48 7.87 -11.69 3.86
N LEU A 49 7.35 -11.41 2.66
CA LEU A 49 6.09 -11.99 2.21
C LEU A 49 6.20 -13.51 2.03
N ARG A 50 7.27 -13.99 1.39
CA ARG A 50 7.51 -15.43 1.23
C ARG A 50 7.79 -16.17 2.54
N ALA A 51 8.29 -15.48 3.56
CA ALA A 51 8.44 -16.06 4.88
C ALA A 51 7.08 -16.35 5.56
N LEU A 52 6.04 -15.56 5.26
CA LEU A 52 4.68 -15.80 5.76
C LEU A 52 3.93 -16.82 4.89
N ASP A 53 4.09 -16.72 3.57
CA ASP A 53 3.57 -17.70 2.62
C ASP A 53 4.53 -17.93 1.45
N PRO A 54 5.21 -19.09 1.39
CA PRO A 54 6.13 -19.42 0.29
C PRO A 54 5.48 -19.45 -1.10
N HIS A 55 4.15 -19.63 -1.18
CA HIS A 55 3.40 -19.74 -2.43
C HIS A 55 2.68 -18.44 -2.83
N ILE A 56 2.95 -17.33 -2.14
CA ILE A 56 2.30 -16.05 -2.43
C ILE A 56 2.54 -15.60 -3.88
N ASP A 57 1.47 -15.17 -4.55
CA ASP A 57 1.54 -14.66 -5.92
C ASP A 57 2.10 -13.22 -5.94
N MET A 58 3.41 -13.14 -6.13
CA MET A 58 4.11 -11.86 -6.23
C MET A 58 3.77 -11.06 -7.49
N GLU A 59 3.34 -11.72 -8.57
CA GLU A 59 2.99 -11.04 -9.83
C GLU A 59 1.69 -10.25 -9.64
N THR A 60 0.68 -10.89 -9.05
CA THR A 60 -0.59 -10.24 -8.72
C THR A 60 -0.39 -9.05 -7.77
N ILE A 61 0.45 -9.19 -6.74
CA ILE A 61 0.78 -8.07 -5.82
C ILE A 61 1.43 -6.91 -6.57
N ARG A 62 2.40 -7.19 -7.45
CA ARG A 62 3.07 -6.15 -8.25
C ARG A 62 2.11 -5.48 -9.23
N ALA A 63 1.21 -6.24 -9.86
CA ALA A 63 0.18 -5.70 -10.73
C ALA A 63 -0.77 -4.76 -9.97
N HIS A 64 -1.27 -5.16 -8.80
CA HIS A 64 -2.16 -4.34 -7.99
C HIS A 64 -1.50 -3.04 -7.51
N THR A 65 -0.29 -3.12 -6.96
CA THR A 65 0.44 -1.93 -6.48
C THR A 65 0.80 -0.98 -7.63
N SER A 66 1.09 -1.50 -8.82
CA SER A 66 1.28 -0.69 -10.04
C SER A 66 0.00 0.02 -10.46
N SER A 67 -1.15 -0.69 -10.47
CA SER A 67 -2.45 -0.09 -10.79
C SER A 67 -2.84 1.00 -9.80
N ILE A 68 -2.66 0.79 -8.50
CA ILE A 68 -2.93 1.83 -7.49
C ILE A 68 -2.04 3.05 -7.72
N SER A 69 -0.76 2.84 -8.04
CA SER A 69 0.18 3.94 -8.35
C SER A 69 -0.16 4.71 -9.63
N ALA A 70 -0.85 4.08 -10.59
CA ALA A 70 -1.29 4.73 -11.83
C ALA A 70 -2.59 5.52 -11.65
N ILE A 71 -3.44 5.13 -10.69
CA ILE A 71 -4.69 5.81 -10.36
C ILE A 71 -4.44 7.04 -9.47
N CYS A 72 -3.51 6.93 -8.52
CA CYS A 72 -3.15 7.99 -7.56
C CYS A 72 -2.14 8.98 -8.13
#